data_AF-A0A7X6PWM3-F1
#
_entry.id   AF-A0A7X6PWM3-F1
#
_cell.length_a   1.000
_cell.length_b   1.000
_cell.length_c   1.000
_cell.angle_alpha   90.00
_cell.angle_beta   90.00
_cell.angle_gamma   90.00
#
_symmetry.space_group_name_H-M   'P 1'
#
loop_
_entity.id
_entity.type
_entity.pdbx_description
1 polymer ?
#
loop_
_entity_poly.entity_id
_entity_poly.type
_entity_poly.pdbx_seq_one_letter_code
_entity_poly.pdbx_strand_id
1 'polypeptide(L)' 'MQDECIRLKEILEAEIEIIERHIDDHKWFMQMEDRNAAIADFIEKYGFIMREFFCSRICEERFKCEIACKYNPR' A
#
# COMPACT_ATOMS: atom_id res chain seq x y z
N MET A 1 -7.05 -1.03 29.48
CA MET A 1 -7.44 -2.07 28.49
C MET A 1 -7.52 -1.34 27.18
N GLN A 2 -6.57 -1.56 26.28
CA GLN A 2 -6.70 -1.07 24.91
C GLN A 2 -7.80 -1.91 24.25
N ASP A 3 -8.86 -1.26 23.79
CA ASP A 3 -9.85 -1.90 22.94
C ASP A 3 -9.16 -2.20 21.60
N GLU A 4 -8.50 -3.36 21.51
CA GLU A 4 -7.91 -3.83 20.26
C GLU A 4 -9.03 -4.02 19.23
N CYS A 5 -8.90 -3.35 18.09
CA CYS A 5 -9.88 -3.46 17.01
C CYS A 5 -9.90 -4.89 16.46
N ILE A 6 -10.93 -5.67 16.80
CA ILE A 6 -11.11 -7.05 16.31
C ILE A 6 -11.31 -7.14 14.78
N ARG A 7 -11.58 -6.00 14.13
CA ARG A 7 -11.84 -5.90 12.69
C ARG A 7 -10.61 -5.59 11.87
N LEU A 8 -9.46 -5.33 12.51
CA LEU A 8 -8.22 -4.98 11.80
C LEU A 8 -7.84 -6.06 10.78
N LYS A 9 -7.93 -7.33 11.18
CA LYS A 9 -7.64 -8.46 10.29
C LYS A 9 -8.54 -8.44 9.04
N GLU A 10 -9.84 -8.24 9.22
CA GLU A 10 -10.80 -8.22 8.10
C GLU A 10 -10.58 -7.04 7.17
N ILE A 11 -10.18 -5.88 7.72
CA ILE A 11 -9.80 -4.70 6.93
C ILE A 11 -8.57 -5.02 6.08
N LEU A 12 -7.53 -5.60 6.67
CA LEU A 12 -6.31 -5.94 5.94
C LEU A 12 -6.56 -7.00 4.86
N GLU A 13 -7.41 -8.00 5.13
CA GLU A 13 -7.81 -9.01 4.14
C GLU A 13 -8.56 -8.37 2.96
N ALA A 14 -9.49 -7.45 3.24
CA ALA A 14 -10.22 -6.73 2.20
C ALA A 14 -9.29 -5.81 1.37
N GLU A 15 -8.33 -5.14 2.01
CA GLU A 15 -7.34 -4.32 1.33
C GLU A 15 -6.47 -5.14 0.37
N ILE A 16 -6.02 -6.33 0.79
CA ILE A 16 -5.25 -7.25 -0.06
C ILE A 16 -6.07 -7.64 -1.28
N GLU A 17 -7.31 -8.10 -1.10
CA GLU A 17 -8.19 -8.52 -2.21
C GLU A 17 -8.41 -7.38 -3.23
N ILE A 18 -8.65 -6.16 -2.73
CA ILE A 18 -8.84 -4.97 -3.58
C ILE A 18 -7.57 -4.67 -4.37
N ILE A 19 -6.40 -4.69 -3.73
CA ILE A 19 -5.11 -4.44 -4.40
C ILE A 19 -4.83 -5.49 -5.46
N GLU A 20 -5.09 -6.78 -5.18
CA GLU A 20 -4.91 -7.86 -6.15
C GLU A 20 -5.77 -7.67 -7.39
N ARG A 21 -7.06 -7.33 -7.23
CA ARG A 21 -7.93 -7.01 -8.37
C ARG A 21 -7.40 -5.83 -9.18
N HIS A 22 -6.95 -4.77 -8.51
CA HIS A 22 -6.40 -3.61 -9.21
C HIS A 22 -5.09 -3.91 -9.93
N ILE A 23 -4.27 -4.82 -9.44
CA ILE A 23 -3.07 -5.30 -10.15
C ILE A 23 -3.47 -6.06 -11.41
N ASP A 24 -4.49 -6.92 -11.34
CA ASP A 24 -4.97 -7.68 -12.49
C ASP A 24 -5.62 -6.76 -13.55
N ASP A 25 -6.42 -5.78 -13.12
CA ASP A 25 -6.95 -4.73 -13.98
C ASP A 25 -5.82 -3.93 -14.64
N HIS A 26 -4.84 -3.50 -13.83
CA HIS A 26 -3.67 -2.75 -14.32
C HIS A 26 -2.88 -3.53 -15.35
N LYS A 27 -2.63 -4.83 -15.10
CA LYS A 27 -2.02 -5.76 -16.05
C LYS A 27 -2.78 -5.80 -17.37
N TRP A 28 -4.11 -5.89 -17.31
CA TRP A 28 -4.98 -5.91 -18.48
C TRP A 28 -4.93 -4.59 -19.26
N PHE A 29 -5.11 -3.45 -18.59
CA PHE A 29 -5.10 -2.12 -19.21
C PHE A 29 -3.74 -1.80 -19.87
N MET A 30 -2.65 -2.20 -19.22
CA MET A 30 -1.29 -1.98 -19.70
C MET A 30 -0.82 -3.07 -20.68
N GLN A 31 -1.67 -4.05 -21.02
CA GLN A 31 -1.37 -5.17 -21.90
C GLN A 31 -0.10 -5.94 -21.50
N MET A 32 0.09 -6.13 -20.20
CA MET A 32 1.25 -6.84 -19.67
C MET A 32 0.98 -8.35 -19.61
N GLU A 33 1.89 -9.15 -20.14
CA GLU A 33 1.76 -10.61 -20.13
C GLU A 33 2.15 -11.21 -18.78
N ASP A 34 3.25 -10.72 -18.19
CA ASP A 34 3.77 -11.19 -16.92
C ASP A 34 3.14 -10.45 -15.73
N ARG A 35 2.66 -11.22 -14.74
CA ARG A 35 2.02 -10.65 -13.55
C ARG A 35 3.03 -10.00 -12.62
N ASN A 36 4.26 -10.51 -12.52
CA ASN A 36 5.27 -9.93 -11.64
C ASN A 36 5.72 -8.55 -12.15
N ALA A 37 5.85 -8.39 -13.47
CA ALA A 37 6.07 -7.09 -14.09
C ALA A 37 4.93 -6.12 -13.79
N ALA A 38 3.67 -6.57 -13.86
CA ALA A 38 2.52 -5.73 -13.53
C ALA A 38 2.49 -5.31 -12.05
N ILE A 39 2.86 -6.22 -11.13
CA ILE A 39 3.03 -5.88 -9.71
C ILE A 39 4.10 -4.81 -9.53
N ALA A 40 5.27 -4.99 -10.17
CA ALA A 40 6.37 -4.04 -10.05
C ALA A 40 5.98 -2.65 -10.56
N ASP A 41 5.37 -2.56 -11.74
CA ASP A 41 4.90 -1.30 -12.33
C ASP A 41 3.76 -0.67 -11.50
N PHE A 42 2.84 -1.47 -10.96
CA PHE A 42 1.79 -1.00 -10.06
C PHE A 42 2.37 -0.41 -8.77
N ILE A 43 3.34 -1.09 -8.14
CA ILE A 43 4.01 -0.60 -6.93
C ILE A 43 4.80 0.67 -7.21
N GLU A 44 5.49 0.74 -8.36
CA GLU A 44 6.22 1.94 -8.76
C GLU A 44 5.29 3.15 -8.90
N LYS A 45 4.12 2.96 -9.52
CA LYS A 45 3.15 4.04 -9.79
C LYS A 45 2.30 4.42 -8.59
N TYR A 46 1.87 3.45 -7.78
CA TYR A 46 0.85 3.66 -6.75
C TYR A 46 1.31 3.33 -5.33
N GLY A 47 2.46 2.66 -5.16
CA GLY A 47 2.97 2.25 -3.85
C GLY A 47 3.26 3.42 -2.91
N PHE A 48 3.40 4.64 -3.44
CA PHE A 48 3.52 5.85 -2.62
C PHE A 48 2.27 6.12 -1.77
N ILE A 49 1.07 5.73 -2.22
CA ILE A 49 -0.20 5.94 -1.50
C ILE A 49 -0.20 5.12 -0.21
N MET A 50 0.16 3.83 -0.31
CA MET A 50 0.26 2.95 0.85
C MET A 50 1.33 3.43 1.84
N ARG A 51 2.46 3.91 1.30
CA ARG A 51 3.54 4.51 2.10
C ARG A 51 3.07 5.78 2.82
N GLU A 52 2.36 6.66 2.14
CA GLU A 52 1.81 7.87 2.74
C GLU A 52 0.83 7.55 3.86
N PHE A 53 -0.13 6.65 3.62
CA PHE A 53 -1.08 6.20 4.63
C PHE A 53 -0.35 5.71 5.88
N PHE A 54 0.58 4.77 5.70
CA PHE A 54 1.31 4.19 6.82
C PHE A 54 2.21 5.21 7.53
N CYS A 55 3.07 5.91 6.81
CA CYS A 55 4.04 6.84 7.39
C CYS A 55 3.38 8.10 8.00
N SER A 56 2.23 8.54 7.49
CA SER A 56 1.55 9.73 8.03
C SER A 56 0.64 9.41 9.20
N ARG A 57 0.03 8.22 9.25
CA ARG A 57 -1.03 7.87 10.23
C ARG A 57 -0.67 6.78 11.23
N ILE A 58 0.17 5.81 10.86
CA ILE A 58 0.35 4.56 11.64
C ILE A 58 1.77 4.44 12.21
N CYS A 59 2.80 4.79 11.44
CA CYS A 59 4.20 4.56 11.82
C CYS A 59 4.61 5.43 13.03
N GLU A 60 4.80 4.81 14.19
CA GLU A 60 5.24 5.47 15.42
C GLU A 60 6.65 6.08 15.29
N GLU A 61 7.51 5.45 14.48
CA GLU A 61 8.90 5.89 14.27
C GLU A 61 9.07 6.84 13.07
N ARG A 62 7.98 7.40 12.52
CA ARG A 62 8.03 8.24 11.31
C ARG A 62 9.07 9.36 11.35
N PHE A 63 9.34 9.94 12.52
CA PHE A 63 10.31 11.03 12.69
C PHE A 63 11.78 10.57 12.71
N LYS A 64 12.00 9.26 12.83
CA LYS A 64 13.33 8.62 12.81
C LYS A 64 13.53 7.77 11.55
N CYS A 65 12.47 7.46 10.82
CA CYS A 65 12.53 6.69 9.58
C CYS A 65 13.08 7.54 8.43
N GLU A 66 14.25 7.17 7.89
CA GLU A 66 14.90 7.88 6.77
C GLU A 66 14.00 7.99 5.53
N ILE A 67 13.14 7.01 5.32
CA ILE A 67 12.20 6.98 4.19
C ILE A 67 11.06 7.97 4.43
N ALA A 68 10.49 7.99 5.65
CA ALA A 68 9.42 8.91 6.00
C ALA A 68 9.91 10.35 6.09
N CYS A 69 11.13 10.60 6.58
CA CYS A 69 11.72 11.94 6.63
C CYS A 69 12.01 12.54 5.24
N LYS A 70 12.22 11.71 4.23
CA LYS A 70 12.34 12.15 2.83
C LYS A 70 10.97 12.48 2.21
N TYR A 71 9.89 12.03 2.84
CA TYR A 71 8.52 12.26 2.40
C TYR A 71 7.92 13.44 3.15
N ASN A 72 7.64 14.55 2.45
CA ASN A 72 6.92 15.67 3.04
C ASN A 72 5.44 15.58 2.60
N PRO A 73 4.54 14.97 3.40
CA PRO A 73 3.12 14.91 3.04
C PRO A 73 2.58 16.34 2.92
N ARG A 74 1.90 16.65 1.82
CA ARG A 74 1.24 17.94 1.59
C ARG A 74 -0.14 17.99 2.22
#